data_AF-A0A6N8FW39-F1
#
_entry.id   AF-A0A6N8FW39-F1
#
_cell.length_a   1.000
_cell.length_b   1.000
_cell.length_c   1.000
_cell.angle_alpha   90.00
_cell.angle_beta   90.00
_cell.angle_gamma   90.00
#
_symmetry.space_group_name_H-M   'P 1'
#
loop_
_entity.id
_entity.type
_entity.pdbx_description
1 polymer ?
#
loop_
_entity_poly.entity_id
_entity_poly.type
_entity_poly.pdbx_seq_one_letter_code
_entity_poly.pdbx_strand_id
1 'polypeptide(L)'
;MEETQMQQILTQAQAARENPVLDRGELRKIWRQMHAVAEAQYLPAIDFFISCLDDVNSRWRLEGLQDVGYHYHFPPDSPITEKIRQLLLSDPNDDIRLAAASILGIRSVWLDPALVTALNSDPEKYVRYVAFNSLLTLAGVPYLVVKREEERAKSGEIPATFEQVKRIVAEAGIDIETLG
;
A
#
# COMPACT_ATOMS: atom_id res chain seq x y z
N MET A 1 -20.47 13.30 -0.58
CA MET A 1 -21.49 12.31 -1.02
C MET A 1 -22.50 12.17 0.09
N GLU A 2 -23.79 11.98 -0.21
CA GLU A 2 -24.79 11.78 0.85
C GLU A 2 -24.66 10.39 1.49
N GLU A 3 -24.94 10.27 2.79
CA GLU A 3 -24.80 9.01 3.54
C GLU A 3 -25.63 7.87 2.95
N THR A 4 -26.86 8.15 2.57
CA THR A 4 -27.77 7.18 1.92
C THR A 4 -27.19 6.64 0.62
N GLN A 5 -26.52 7.49 -0.16
CA GLN A 5 -25.86 7.10 -1.40
C GLN A 5 -24.63 6.21 -1.12
N MET A 6 -23.81 6.57 -0.13
CA MET A 6 -22.65 5.75 0.27
C MET A 6 -23.08 4.38 0.78
N GLN A 7 -24.16 4.32 1.57
CA GLN A 7 -24.72 3.06 2.06
C GLN A 7 -25.23 2.17 0.91
N GLN A 8 -25.90 2.76 -0.09
CA GLN A 8 -26.35 2.02 -1.28
C GLN A 8 -25.17 1.45 -2.07
N ILE A 9 -24.10 2.23 -2.25
CA ILE A 9 -22.88 1.78 -2.93
C ILE A 9 -22.24 0.62 -2.18
N LEU A 10 -22.12 0.72 -0.85
CA LEU A 10 -21.57 -0.35 -0.01
C LEU A 10 -22.37 -1.65 -0.17
N THR A 11 -23.71 -1.57 -0.12
CA THR A 11 -24.58 -2.74 -0.33
C THR A 11 -24.41 -3.35 -1.72
N GLN A 12 -24.25 -2.52 -2.77
CA GLN A 12 -23.98 -3.00 -4.13
C GLN A 12 -22.64 -3.71 -4.23
N ALA A 13 -21.59 -3.19 -3.59
CA ALA A 13 -20.27 -3.80 -3.58
C ALA A 13 -20.25 -5.14 -2.84
N GLN A 14 -20.96 -5.24 -1.71
CA GLN A 14 -21.14 -6.51 -0.98
C GLN A 14 -21.80 -7.57 -1.88
N ALA A 15 -22.93 -7.23 -2.52
CA ALA A 15 -23.62 -8.14 -3.43
C ALA A 15 -22.75 -8.52 -4.65
N ALA A 16 -21.96 -7.58 -5.16
CA ALA A 16 -21.06 -7.83 -6.28
C ALA A 16 -19.90 -8.75 -5.93
N ARG A 17 -19.37 -8.66 -4.71
CA ARG A 17 -18.31 -9.55 -4.24
C ARG A 17 -18.76 -11.00 -4.19
N GLU A 18 -20.03 -11.23 -3.85
CA GLU A 18 -20.65 -12.55 -3.80
C GLU A 18 -21.07 -13.10 -5.17
N ASN A 19 -21.05 -12.26 -6.22
CA ASN A 19 -21.52 -12.63 -7.55
C ASN A 19 -20.36 -12.85 -8.55
N PRO A 20 -20.04 -14.10 -8.90
CA PRO A 20 -18.93 -14.40 -9.82
C PRO A 20 -19.25 -14.08 -11.31
N VAL A 21 -20.46 -13.64 -11.63
CA VAL A 21 -20.96 -13.50 -13.02
C VAL A 21 -20.87 -12.05 -13.54
N LEU A 22 -20.54 -11.08 -12.70
CA LEU A 22 -20.47 -9.67 -13.12
C LEU A 22 -19.41 -9.46 -14.20
N ASP A 23 -19.76 -8.64 -15.20
CA ASP A 23 -18.81 -8.31 -16.25
C ASP A 23 -17.76 -7.28 -15.77
N ARG A 24 -16.67 -7.18 -16.52
CA ARG A 24 -15.54 -6.30 -16.18
C ARG A 24 -15.93 -4.82 -16.10
N GLY A 25 -16.90 -4.38 -16.91
CA GLY A 25 -17.39 -3.01 -16.93
C GLY A 25 -18.20 -2.67 -15.69
N GLU A 26 -19.07 -3.59 -15.27
CA GLU A 26 -19.87 -3.48 -14.04
C GLU A 26 -18.96 -3.40 -12.81
N LEU A 27 -18.00 -4.32 -12.69
CA LEU A 27 -17.03 -4.31 -11.60
C LEU A 27 -16.22 -3.00 -11.55
N ARG A 28 -15.78 -2.49 -12.72
CA ARG A 28 -15.06 -1.21 -12.80
C ARG A 28 -15.90 -0.01 -12.35
N LYS A 29 -17.23 -0.08 -12.51
CA LYS A 29 -18.13 0.97 -12.01
C LYS A 29 -18.20 0.90 -10.49
N ILE A 30 -18.37 -0.30 -9.94
CA ILE A 30 -18.44 -0.53 -8.49
C ILE A 30 -17.16 -0.08 -7.81
N TRP A 31 -15.98 -0.43 -8.32
CA TRP A 31 -14.72 0.00 -7.72
C TRP A 31 -14.56 1.52 -7.71
N ARG A 32 -14.93 2.21 -8.81
CA ARG A 32 -14.91 3.68 -8.83
C ARG A 32 -15.85 4.30 -7.79
N GLN A 33 -17.00 3.67 -7.56
CA GLN A 33 -17.94 4.14 -6.55
C GLN A 33 -17.42 3.86 -5.14
N MET A 34 -16.85 2.68 -4.90
CA MET A 34 -16.25 2.31 -3.61
C MET A 34 -15.06 3.20 -3.26
N HIS A 35 -14.22 3.54 -4.24
CA HIS A 35 -13.13 4.49 -4.06
C HIS A 35 -13.65 5.86 -3.60
N ALA A 36 -14.73 6.35 -4.19
CA ALA A 36 -15.35 7.61 -3.75
C ALA A 36 -15.99 7.51 -2.35
N VAL A 37 -16.43 6.33 -1.93
CA VAL A 37 -16.88 6.06 -0.55
C VAL A 37 -15.70 6.08 0.42
N ALA A 38 -14.57 5.48 0.04
CA ALA A 38 -13.33 5.49 0.81
C ALA A 38 -12.77 6.93 0.94
N GLU A 39 -12.74 7.69 -0.15
CA GLU A 39 -12.31 9.09 -0.19
C GLU A 39 -13.16 9.98 0.74
N ALA A 40 -14.46 9.70 0.82
CA ALA A 40 -15.36 10.35 1.77
C ALA A 40 -15.19 9.88 3.24
N GLN A 41 -14.26 8.94 3.49
CA GLN A 41 -13.98 8.34 4.79
C GLN A 41 -15.23 7.79 5.49
N TYR A 42 -16.12 7.18 4.72
CA TYR A 42 -17.35 6.61 5.27
C TYR A 42 -17.01 5.42 6.19
N LEU A 43 -17.06 5.64 7.50
CA LEU A 43 -16.65 4.66 8.50
C LEU A 43 -17.38 3.30 8.39
N PRO A 44 -18.69 3.23 8.08
CA PRO A 44 -19.37 1.94 7.92
C PRO A 44 -18.82 1.06 6.78
N ALA A 45 -18.06 1.62 5.83
CA ALA A 45 -17.42 0.84 4.77
C ALA A 45 -16.04 0.27 5.16
N ILE A 46 -15.43 0.70 6.28
CA ILE A 46 -14.06 0.30 6.62
C ILE A 46 -13.92 -1.22 6.80
N ASP A 47 -14.86 -1.84 7.50
CA ASP A 47 -14.85 -3.29 7.75
C ASP A 47 -15.00 -4.09 6.46
N PHE A 48 -15.74 -3.55 5.48
CA PHE A 48 -15.83 -4.15 4.16
C PHE A 48 -14.47 -4.10 3.45
N PHE A 49 -13.79 -2.95 3.40
CA PHE A 49 -12.47 -2.85 2.79
C PHE A 49 -11.43 -3.76 3.46
N ILE A 50 -11.44 -3.84 4.79
CA ILE A 50 -10.56 -4.74 5.56
C ILE A 50 -10.86 -6.20 5.18
N SER A 51 -12.13 -6.59 5.11
CA SER A 51 -12.48 -7.97 4.75
C SER A 51 -12.09 -8.33 3.31
N CYS A 52 -12.00 -7.35 2.41
CA CYS A 52 -11.54 -7.57 1.04
C CYS A 52 -10.05 -7.96 0.97
N LEU A 53 -9.23 -7.66 1.99
CA LEU A 53 -7.81 -8.02 2.04
C LEU A 53 -7.56 -9.54 2.06
N ASP A 54 -8.59 -10.32 2.38
CA ASP A 54 -8.58 -11.78 2.43
C ASP A 54 -9.31 -12.44 1.25
N ASP A 55 -9.81 -11.63 0.30
CA ASP A 55 -10.64 -12.14 -0.79
C ASP A 55 -9.82 -13.07 -1.71
N VAL A 56 -10.46 -14.12 -2.23
CA VAL A 56 -9.82 -15.05 -3.17
C VAL A 56 -9.47 -14.36 -4.50
N ASN A 57 -10.25 -13.36 -4.89
CA ASN A 57 -10.03 -12.55 -6.07
C ASN A 57 -9.03 -11.44 -5.75
N SER A 58 -7.88 -11.46 -6.43
CA SER A 58 -6.83 -10.46 -6.25
C SER A 58 -7.30 -9.03 -6.51
N ARG A 59 -8.34 -8.85 -7.33
CA ARG A 59 -8.86 -7.51 -7.58
C ARG A 59 -9.59 -6.92 -6.37
N TRP A 60 -10.36 -7.73 -5.65
CA TRP A 60 -10.97 -7.29 -4.38
C TRP A 60 -9.91 -6.98 -3.34
N ARG A 61 -8.86 -7.82 -3.23
CA ARG A 61 -7.72 -7.54 -2.36
C ARG A 61 -7.03 -6.23 -2.70
N LEU A 62 -6.72 -5.99 -3.98
CA LEU A 62 -6.05 -4.78 -4.43
C LEU A 62 -6.89 -3.52 -4.14
N GLU A 63 -8.17 -3.53 -4.51
CA GLU A 63 -9.06 -2.37 -4.30
C GLU A 63 -9.28 -2.11 -2.82
N GLY A 64 -9.55 -3.16 -2.02
CA GLY A 64 -9.69 -3.05 -0.58
C GLY A 64 -8.43 -2.51 0.10
N LEU A 65 -7.26 -2.96 -0.36
CA LEU A 65 -5.95 -2.48 0.11
C LEU A 65 -5.73 -1.00 -0.20
N GLN A 66 -6.02 -0.57 -1.44
CA GLN A 66 -5.88 0.83 -1.84
C GLN A 66 -6.86 1.72 -1.06
N ASP A 67 -8.12 1.30 -0.98
CA ASP A 67 -9.18 2.07 -0.33
C ASP A 67 -8.92 2.21 1.18
N VAL A 68 -8.61 1.13 1.89
CA VAL A 68 -8.28 1.20 3.32
C VAL A 68 -6.95 1.94 3.54
N GLY A 69 -5.91 1.61 2.76
CA GLY A 69 -4.56 2.07 2.98
C GLY A 69 -4.34 3.54 2.70
N TYR A 70 -4.96 4.11 1.66
CA TYR A 70 -4.77 5.51 1.30
C TYR A 70 -5.77 6.47 1.96
N HIS A 71 -6.98 6.01 2.30
CA HIS A 71 -8.03 6.92 2.76
C HIS A 71 -8.33 6.86 4.26
N TYR A 72 -8.03 5.75 4.94
CA TYR A 72 -8.29 5.62 6.37
C TYR A 72 -7.00 5.73 7.19
N HIS A 73 -7.12 6.32 8.38
CA HIS A 73 -6.01 6.38 9.33
C HIS A 73 -6.10 5.20 10.30
N PHE A 74 -4.97 4.53 10.50
CA PHE A 74 -4.81 3.48 11.51
C PHE A 74 -3.37 3.51 12.04
N PRO A 75 -3.15 3.11 13.31
CA PRO A 75 -1.80 3.10 13.89
C PRO A 75 -0.84 2.14 13.16
N PRO A 76 0.47 2.44 13.15
CA PRO A 76 1.51 1.56 12.59
C PRO A 76 1.52 0.13 13.17
N ASP A 77 1.09 -0.04 14.42
CA ASP A 77 1.03 -1.34 15.10
C ASP A 77 -0.37 -1.98 15.07
N SER A 78 -1.27 -1.45 14.22
CA SER A 78 -2.62 -1.98 14.10
C SER A 78 -2.63 -3.36 13.41
N PRO A 79 -3.66 -4.19 13.66
CA PRO A 79 -3.87 -5.42 12.90
C PRO A 79 -3.98 -5.19 11.39
N ILE A 80 -4.43 -4.00 10.96
CA ILE A 80 -4.51 -3.62 9.54
C ILE A 80 -3.10 -3.46 8.97
N THR A 81 -2.20 -2.76 9.66
CA THR A 81 -0.81 -2.61 9.22
C THR A 81 -0.12 -3.97 9.15
N GLU A 82 -0.34 -4.84 10.12
CA GLU A 82 0.19 -6.20 10.10
C GLU A 82 -0.35 -7.01 8.90
N LYS A 83 -1.64 -6.87 8.59
CA LYS A 83 -2.23 -7.47 7.39
C LYS A 83 -1.56 -6.97 6.10
N ILE A 84 -1.27 -5.66 6.02
CA ILE A 84 -0.56 -5.08 4.86
C ILE A 84 0.86 -5.63 4.75
N ARG A 85 1.58 -5.81 5.88
CA ARG A 85 2.90 -6.48 5.89
C ARG A 85 2.80 -7.92 5.36
N GLN A 86 1.79 -8.68 5.79
CA GLN A 86 1.58 -10.04 5.27
C GLN A 86 1.32 -10.05 3.76
N LEU A 87 0.49 -9.12 3.26
CA LEU A 87 0.24 -8.99 1.82
C LEU A 87 1.53 -8.67 1.06
N LEU A 88 2.35 -7.74 1.55
CA LEU A 88 3.66 -7.44 0.96
C LEU A 88 4.56 -8.68 0.88
N LEU A 89 4.55 -9.55 1.89
CA LEU A 89 5.49 -10.68 1.95
C LEU A 89 5.01 -11.93 1.23
N SER A 90 3.71 -12.08 1.00
CA SER A 90 3.15 -13.38 0.61
C SER A 90 2.06 -13.35 -0.44
N ASP A 91 1.52 -12.18 -0.83
CA ASP A 91 0.49 -12.17 -1.87
C ASP A 91 1.09 -12.64 -3.21
N PRO A 92 0.47 -13.61 -3.91
CA PRO A 92 0.96 -14.10 -5.19
C PRO A 92 0.96 -13.01 -6.27
N ASN A 93 0.11 -11.99 -6.15
CA ASN A 93 0.00 -10.90 -7.10
C ASN A 93 0.95 -9.75 -6.75
N ASP A 94 1.83 -9.39 -7.69
CA ASP A 94 2.83 -8.35 -7.54
C ASP A 94 2.26 -6.93 -7.48
N ASP A 95 1.13 -6.64 -8.14
CA ASP A 95 0.45 -5.34 -7.99
C ASP A 95 0.00 -5.12 -6.53
N ILE A 96 -0.46 -6.17 -5.84
CA ILE A 96 -0.82 -6.11 -4.41
C ILE A 96 0.41 -5.88 -3.56
N ARG A 97 1.50 -6.62 -3.79
CA ARG A 97 2.76 -6.42 -3.06
C ARG A 97 3.31 -5.00 -3.27
N LEU A 98 3.22 -4.48 -4.49
CA LEU A 98 3.63 -3.11 -4.83
C LEU A 98 2.77 -2.07 -4.11
N ALA A 99 1.45 -2.23 -4.09
CA ALA A 99 0.54 -1.37 -3.35
C ALA A 99 0.82 -1.43 -1.85
N ALA A 100 1.03 -2.62 -1.28
CA ALA A 100 1.33 -2.82 0.13
C ALA A 100 2.64 -2.12 0.53
N ALA A 101 3.70 -2.27 -0.28
CA ALA A 101 4.96 -1.56 -0.06
C ALA A 101 4.78 -0.04 -0.06
N SER A 102 3.98 0.50 -1.00
CA SER A 102 3.69 1.93 -1.09
C SER A 102 2.95 2.45 0.14
N ILE A 103 1.90 1.72 0.56
CA ILE A 103 1.06 2.09 1.71
C ILE A 103 1.89 2.04 3.00
N LEU A 104 2.73 1.02 3.20
CA LEU A 104 3.61 0.95 4.37
C LEU A 104 4.58 2.13 4.44
N GLY A 105 5.03 2.66 3.29
CA GLY A 105 5.85 3.88 3.24
C GLY A 105 5.17 5.14 3.79
N ILE A 106 3.84 5.11 3.95
CA ILE A 106 3.03 6.22 4.46
C ILE A 106 2.45 5.89 5.85
N ARG A 107 2.14 4.61 6.11
CA ARG A 107 1.38 4.16 7.29
C ARG A 107 2.21 3.50 8.38
N SER A 108 3.42 3.05 8.05
CA SER A 108 4.29 2.39 9.02
C SER A 108 5.25 3.38 9.67
N VAL A 109 6.22 2.86 10.41
CA VAL A 109 7.32 3.60 11.03
C VAL A 109 8.66 3.06 10.53
N TRP A 110 9.68 3.89 10.65
CA TRP A 110 11.04 3.42 10.46
C TRP A 110 11.45 2.57 11.68
N LEU A 111 11.98 1.35 11.56
CA LEU A 111 12.32 0.58 10.37
C LEU A 111 11.32 -0.56 10.16
N ASP A 112 10.48 -0.49 9.13
CA ASP A 112 9.51 -1.56 8.85
C ASP A 112 10.21 -2.85 8.33
N PRO A 113 10.09 -3.99 9.04
CA PRO A 113 10.78 -5.22 8.68
C PRO A 113 10.26 -5.88 7.40
N ALA A 114 9.00 -5.67 7.04
CA ALA A 114 8.43 -6.21 5.81
C ALA A 114 8.99 -5.47 4.60
N LEU A 115 9.13 -4.14 4.68
CA LEU A 115 9.80 -3.34 3.65
C LEU A 115 11.28 -3.74 3.45
N VAL A 116 12.02 -3.99 4.54
CA VAL A 116 13.41 -4.47 4.45
C VAL A 116 13.48 -5.84 3.77
N THR A 117 12.59 -6.77 4.15
CA THR A 117 12.52 -8.10 3.53
C THR A 117 12.18 -8.01 2.04
N ALA A 118 11.19 -7.21 1.68
CA ALA A 118 10.77 -6.99 0.29
C ALA A 118 11.92 -6.38 -0.54
N LEU A 119 12.61 -5.36 -0.03
CA LEU A 119 13.77 -4.76 -0.68
C LEU A 119 14.85 -5.81 -1.01
N ASN A 120 15.11 -6.73 -0.09
CA ASN A 120 16.19 -7.71 -0.22
C ASN A 120 15.82 -8.90 -1.11
N SER A 121 14.55 -9.33 -1.12
CA SER A 121 14.19 -10.66 -1.61
C SER A 121 12.89 -10.78 -2.39
N ASP A 122 12.10 -9.70 -2.57
CA ASP A 122 10.92 -9.81 -3.43
C ASP A 122 11.35 -10.21 -4.85
N PRO A 123 10.71 -11.19 -5.49
CA PRO A 123 11.07 -11.62 -6.84
C PRO A 123 10.89 -10.50 -7.87
N GLU A 124 9.90 -9.62 -7.68
CA GLU A 124 9.58 -8.56 -8.62
C GLU A 124 10.42 -7.31 -8.35
N LYS A 125 11.17 -6.86 -9.36
CA LYS A 125 12.08 -5.71 -9.25
C LYS A 125 11.33 -4.42 -8.89
N TYR A 126 10.10 -4.23 -9.39
CA TYR A 126 9.34 -3.03 -9.08
C TYR A 126 8.90 -2.99 -7.62
N VAL A 127 8.58 -4.13 -7.00
CA VAL A 127 8.31 -4.20 -5.56
C VAL A 127 9.56 -3.81 -4.76
N ARG A 128 10.75 -4.30 -5.16
CA ARG A 128 12.02 -3.89 -4.53
C ARG A 128 12.27 -2.38 -4.63
N TYR A 129 11.99 -1.77 -5.78
CA TYR A 129 12.14 -0.31 -5.95
C TYR A 129 11.15 0.49 -5.10
N VAL A 130 9.90 0.04 -4.99
CA VAL A 130 8.93 0.70 -4.12
C VAL A 130 9.33 0.53 -2.66
N ALA A 131 9.78 -0.65 -2.23
CA ALA A 131 10.27 -0.86 -0.87
C ALA A 131 11.46 0.05 -0.54
N PHE A 132 12.40 0.22 -1.48
CA PHE A 132 13.50 1.17 -1.36
C PHE A 132 13.00 2.61 -1.13
N ASN A 133 12.06 3.10 -1.94
CA ASN A 133 11.51 4.45 -1.79
C ASN A 133 10.70 4.62 -0.50
N SER A 134 9.91 3.62 -0.13
CA SER A 134 9.12 3.62 1.10
C SER A 134 10.02 3.71 2.32
N LEU A 135 11.15 3.00 2.35
CA LEU A 135 12.15 3.12 3.41
C LEU A 135 12.75 4.52 3.49
N LEU A 136 13.15 5.12 2.35
CA LEU A 136 13.63 6.51 2.34
C LEU A 136 12.56 7.50 2.85
N THR A 137 11.31 7.27 2.47
CA THR A 137 10.17 8.09 2.90
C THR A 137 9.95 8.00 4.41
N LEU A 138 9.95 6.79 4.97
CA LEU A 138 9.82 6.56 6.41
C LEU A 138 10.99 7.13 7.21
N ALA A 139 12.19 7.14 6.64
CA ALA A 139 13.34 7.80 7.25
C ALA A 139 13.23 9.33 7.25
N GLY A 140 12.24 9.92 6.59
CA GLY A 140 12.09 11.38 6.49
C GLY A 140 12.99 12.02 5.43
N VAL A 141 13.53 11.24 4.48
CA VAL A 141 14.32 11.79 3.37
C VAL A 141 13.42 12.72 2.53
N PRO A 142 13.88 13.94 2.18
CA PRO A 142 13.06 14.88 1.40
C PRO A 142 12.57 14.28 0.09
N TYR A 143 11.29 14.53 -0.26
CA TYR A 143 10.65 13.96 -1.46
C TYR A 143 11.47 14.09 -2.75
N LEU A 144 12.09 15.25 -2.99
CA LEU A 144 12.91 15.47 -4.18
C LEU A 144 14.18 14.60 -4.20
N VAL A 145 14.74 14.30 -3.02
CA VAL A 145 15.85 13.36 -2.88
C VAL A 145 15.35 11.94 -3.16
N VAL A 146 14.24 11.52 -2.53
CA VAL A 146 13.63 10.19 -2.79
C VAL A 146 13.39 9.97 -4.28
N LYS A 147 12.75 10.94 -4.97
CA LYS A 147 12.47 10.86 -6.40
C LYS A 147 13.73 10.74 -7.25
N ARG A 148 14.77 11.52 -6.92
CA ARG A 148 16.06 11.43 -7.61
C ARG A 148 16.69 10.04 -7.44
N GLU A 149 16.73 9.52 -6.21
CA GLU A 149 17.33 8.22 -5.93
C GLU A 149 16.52 7.06 -6.52
N GLU A 150 15.19 7.18 -6.60
CA GLU A 150 14.31 6.26 -7.33
C GLU A 150 14.70 6.16 -8.80
N GLU A 151 14.88 7.31 -9.48
CA GLU A 151 15.25 7.37 -10.90
C GLU A 151 16.62 6.71 -11.14
N ARG A 152 17.59 6.97 -10.24
CA ARG A 152 18.93 6.35 -10.27
C ARG A 152 18.88 4.84 -10.03
N ALA A 153 18.01 4.37 -9.14
CA ALA A 153 17.85 2.95 -8.87
C ALA A 153 17.18 2.23 -10.06
N LYS A 154 16.17 2.86 -10.67
CA LYS A 154 15.48 2.32 -11.87
C LYS A 154 16.37 2.30 -13.12
N SER A 155 17.26 3.27 -13.26
CA SER A 155 18.24 3.31 -14.37
C SER A 155 19.42 2.36 -14.17
N GLY A 156 19.59 1.82 -12.95
CA GLY A 156 20.71 0.97 -12.58
C GLY A 156 22.00 1.72 -12.23
N GLU A 157 21.94 3.05 -12.07
CA GLU A 157 23.06 3.86 -11.61
C GLU A 157 23.46 3.51 -10.17
N ILE A 158 22.48 3.19 -9.33
CA ILE A 158 22.68 2.70 -7.97
C ILE A 158 21.90 1.40 -7.75
N PRO A 159 22.38 0.47 -6.91
CA PRO A 159 21.61 -0.70 -6.54
C PRO A 159 20.53 -0.32 -5.51
N ALA A 160 19.31 -0.84 -5.68
CA ALA A 160 18.25 -0.73 -4.66
C ALA A 160 18.53 -1.72 -3.52
N THR A 161 19.40 -1.35 -2.59
CA THR A 161 19.79 -2.17 -1.43
C THR A 161 19.64 -1.39 -0.13
N PHE A 162 19.58 -2.11 0.99
CA PHE A 162 19.49 -1.45 2.29
C PHE A 162 20.76 -0.65 2.64
N GLU A 163 21.94 -1.07 2.17
CA GLU A 163 23.16 -0.26 2.28
C GLU A 163 23.02 1.09 1.57
N GLN A 164 22.39 1.09 0.39
CA GLN A 164 22.15 2.31 -0.36
C GLN A 164 21.11 3.21 0.35
N VAL A 165 20.09 2.63 0.99
CA VAL A 165 19.15 3.37 1.85
C VAL A 165 19.91 4.08 2.98
N LYS A 166 20.72 3.35 3.76
CA LYS A 166 21.51 3.93 4.87
C LYS A 166 22.42 5.06 4.39
N ARG A 167 23.09 4.90 3.24
CA ARG A 167 23.94 5.94 2.65
C ARG A 167 23.15 7.22 2.37
N ILE A 168 21.99 7.10 1.72
CA ILE A 168 21.15 8.27 1.37
C ILE A 168 20.61 8.96 2.61
N VAL A 169 20.17 8.20 3.61
CA VAL A 169 19.67 8.76 4.88
C VAL A 169 20.78 9.55 5.59
N ALA A 170 22.01 9.01 5.64
CA ALA A 170 23.16 9.71 6.19
C ALA A 170 23.53 10.97 5.38
N GLU A 171 23.52 10.90 4.04
CA GLU A 171 23.76 12.05 3.15
C GLU A 171 22.70 13.16 3.32
N ALA A 172 21.48 12.79 3.72
CA ALA A 172 20.41 13.72 4.06
C ALA A 172 20.57 14.36 5.46
N GLY A 173 21.59 13.97 6.23
CA GLY A 173 21.83 14.47 7.58
C GLY A 173 20.85 13.92 8.62
N ILE A 174 20.24 12.76 8.35
CA ILE A 174 19.26 12.13 9.23
C ILE A 174 19.98 11.06 10.06
N ASP A 175 19.84 11.17 11.37
CA ASP A 175 20.41 10.20 12.31
C ASP A 175 19.48 8.99 12.48
N ILE A 176 19.87 7.85 11.91
CA ILE A 176 19.11 6.60 11.96
C ILE A 176 18.95 6.03 13.37
N GLU A 177 19.82 6.39 14.32
CA GLU A 177 19.70 5.93 15.72
C GLU A 177 18.58 6.65 16.46
N THR A 178 18.08 7.76 15.90
CA THR A 178 16.99 8.57 16.47
C THR A 178 15.63 8.32 15.82
N LEU A 179 15.60 7.52 14.75
CA LEU A 179 14.36 7.13 14.07
C LEU A 179 13.78 5.90 14.80
N GLY A 180 12.76 6.14 15.62
CA GLY A 180 12.14 5.16 16.52
C GLY A 180 11.19 4.19 15.85
#